data_AF-A0A941V911-F1
#
_entry.id   AF-A0A941V911-F1
#
_cell.length_a   1.000
_cell.length_b   1.000
_cell.length_c   1.000
_cell.angle_alpha   90.00
_cell.angle_beta   90.00
_cell.angle_gamma   90.00
#
_symmetry.space_group_name_H-M   'P 1'
#
loop_
_entity.id
_entity.type
_entity.pdbx_description
1 polymer ?
#
loop_
_entity_poly.entity_id
_entity_poly.type
_entity_poly.pdbx_seq_one_letter_code
_entity_poly.pdbx_strand_id
1 'polypeptide(L)'
;MDSLLYYQPSGKLPAKALPGILLAMLAAVPMGWLYAWLTWHVPLVHLNVLITLCFAGGMAVLMMLALDRGLCRNPPLAALLGLAAGLLGSYVQWAAWLGWALADHQPAAGWLYFLGHPQESWRAVWQVNLAGTWSLRPGGMPLTGGWLTLVWGIEALILLGVPALGAYSQSTTPFSERLGLWFEKAELGPKYVWVGDIEAFVSQLESTPDLLREMLQHAAGDACRYARASVYQCPGEAYAYFNLENVELTRRCNREKLWRRTVIASFRIHAAAVARLG
;
A
#
# COMPACT_ATOMS: atom_id res chain seq x y z
N MET A 1 -16.01 -18.10 -25.32
CA MET A 1 -15.48 -17.61 -24.03
C MET A 1 -15.56 -16.11 -24.12
N ASP A 2 -16.48 -15.49 -23.39
CA ASP A 2 -16.66 -14.04 -23.40
C ASP A 2 -15.32 -13.36 -23.16
N SER A 3 -14.86 -12.58 -24.15
CA SER A 3 -13.61 -11.86 -24.05
C SER A 3 -13.80 -10.75 -23.04
N LEU A 4 -13.49 -11.03 -21.77
CA LEU A 4 -13.46 -10.01 -20.72
C LEU A 4 -12.65 -8.82 -21.23
N LEU A 5 -13.31 -7.66 -21.30
CA LEU A 5 -12.72 -6.40 -21.75
C LEU A 5 -11.70 -5.87 -20.72
N TYR A 6 -11.84 -6.29 -19.46
CA TYR A 6 -10.96 -5.89 -18.36
C TYR A 6 -10.30 -7.11 -17.71
N TYR A 7 -9.10 -6.90 -17.19
CA TYR A 7 -8.43 -7.90 -16.38
C TYR A 7 -9.22 -8.20 -15.10
N GLN A 8 -9.37 -9.48 -14.77
CA GLN A 8 -9.85 -9.93 -13.47
C GLN A 8 -8.86 -10.91 -12.85
N PRO A 9 -8.41 -10.69 -11.60
CA PRO A 9 -7.57 -11.63 -10.88
C PRO A 9 -8.25 -12.99 -10.72
N SER A 10 -7.50 -14.08 -10.87
CA SER A 10 -8.06 -15.44 -10.82
C SER A 10 -8.48 -15.92 -9.43
N GLY A 11 -8.25 -15.13 -8.38
CA GLY A 11 -8.62 -15.46 -7.00
C GLY A 11 -7.74 -16.53 -6.34
N LYS A 12 -6.66 -16.96 -7.01
CA LYS A 12 -5.82 -18.07 -6.54
C LYS A 12 -4.73 -17.63 -5.56
N LEU A 13 -4.55 -18.41 -4.50
CA LEU A 13 -3.39 -18.36 -3.60
C LEU A 13 -2.60 -19.68 -3.75
N PRO A 14 -1.53 -19.72 -4.55
CA PRO A 14 -0.70 -20.90 -4.67
C PRO A 14 0.00 -21.26 -3.35
N ALA A 15 0.17 -22.55 -3.07
CA ALA A 15 0.91 -23.01 -1.90
C ALA A 15 2.35 -22.47 -1.84
N LYS A 16 2.97 -22.18 -2.99
CA LYS A 16 4.30 -21.57 -3.06
C LYS A 16 4.40 -20.15 -2.48
N ALA A 17 3.27 -19.46 -2.29
CA ALA A 17 3.24 -18.16 -1.62
C ALA A 17 3.41 -18.29 -0.10
N LEU A 18 3.03 -19.43 0.48
CA LEU A 18 2.97 -19.62 1.92
C LEU A 18 4.31 -19.40 2.62
N PRO A 19 5.46 -19.96 2.17
CA PRO A 19 6.74 -19.73 2.85
C PRO A 19 7.13 -18.25 2.85
N GLY A 20 6.90 -17.53 1.75
CA GLY A 20 7.18 -16.10 1.66
C GLY A 20 6.29 -15.28 2.59
N ILE A 21 5.01 -15.60 2.66
CA ILE A 21 4.05 -14.93 3.57
C ILE A 21 4.45 -15.18 5.03
N LEU A 22 4.75 -16.43 5.40
CA LEU A 22 5.19 -16.77 6.75
C LEU A 22 6.48 -16.05 7.13
N LEU A 23 7.45 -15.94 6.20
CA LEU A 23 8.68 -15.20 6.42
C LEU A 23 8.43 -13.69 6.61
N ALA A 24 7.53 -13.11 5.80
CA ALA A 24 7.15 -11.70 5.93
C ALA A 24 6.44 -11.43 7.28
N MET A 25 5.57 -12.34 7.72
CA MET A 25 4.94 -12.26 9.05
C MET A 25 5.96 -12.43 10.17
N LEU A 26 6.90 -13.37 10.05
CA LEU A 26 7.96 -13.57 11.03
C LEU A 26 8.86 -12.34 11.15
N ALA A 27 9.14 -11.66 10.03
CA ALA A 27 9.90 -10.41 10.00
C ALA A 27 9.20 -9.26 10.75
N ALA A 28 7.87 -9.32 10.94
CA ALA A 28 7.15 -8.34 11.75
C ALA A 28 7.63 -8.31 13.22
N VAL A 29 8.16 -9.43 13.73
CA VAL A 29 8.65 -9.53 15.11
C VAL A 29 9.92 -8.67 15.32
N PRO A 30 11.06 -8.93 14.64
CA PRO A 30 12.24 -8.09 14.81
C PRO A 30 12.01 -6.65 14.35
N MET A 31 11.19 -6.42 13.30
CA MET A 31 10.86 -5.06 12.89
C MET A 31 10.05 -4.32 13.96
N GLY A 32 9.07 -4.99 14.60
CA GLY A 32 8.23 -4.37 15.62
C GLY A 32 9.02 -4.05 16.88
N TRP A 33 9.93 -4.94 17.26
CA TRP A 33 10.88 -4.67 18.33
C TRP A 33 11.79 -3.47 18.00
N LEU A 34 12.36 -3.40 16.79
CA LEU A 34 13.20 -2.29 16.34
C LEU A 34 12.42 -0.97 16.31
N TYR A 35 11.16 -1.00 15.86
CA TYR A 35 10.26 0.15 15.90
C TYR A 35 10.14 0.71 17.32
N ALA A 36 9.80 -0.14 18.27
CA ALA A 36 9.65 0.24 19.67
C ALA A 36 10.96 0.75 20.28
N TRP A 37 12.09 0.14 19.90
CA TRP A 37 13.41 0.60 20.32
C TRP A 37 13.69 2.03 19.82
N LEU A 38 13.40 2.31 18.55
CA LEU A 38 13.61 3.64 17.95
C LEU A 38 12.73 4.70 18.60
N THR A 39 11.44 4.42 18.81
CA THR A 39 10.49 5.38 19.38
C THR A 39 10.70 5.62 20.87
N TRP A 40 11.29 4.66 21.59
CA TRP A 40 11.70 4.84 22.98
C TRP A 40 12.96 5.71 23.11
N HIS A 41 13.99 5.42 22.33
CA HIS A 41 15.30 6.08 22.48
C HIS A 41 15.41 7.41 21.75
N VAL A 42 14.54 7.70 20.79
CA VAL A 42 14.53 8.98 20.08
C VAL A 42 13.29 9.79 20.47
N PRO A 43 13.37 10.67 21.48
CA PRO A 43 12.21 11.40 22.02
C PRO A 43 11.80 12.60 21.13
N LEU A 44 11.78 12.39 19.81
CA LEU A 44 11.35 13.39 18.82
C LEU A 44 10.03 12.93 18.19
N VAL A 45 8.92 13.48 18.67
CA VAL A 45 7.55 13.12 18.23
C VAL A 45 7.39 13.18 16.70
N HIS A 46 7.98 14.17 16.05
CA HIS A 46 7.90 14.31 14.59
C HIS A 46 8.69 13.21 13.85
N LEU A 47 9.77 12.69 14.46
CA LEU A 47 10.51 11.57 13.90
C LEU A 47 9.74 10.25 14.05
N ASN A 48 8.94 10.09 15.12
CA ASN A 48 8.11 8.89 15.30
C ASN A 48 7.19 8.68 14.10
N VAL A 49 6.61 9.75 13.53
CA VAL A 49 5.79 9.65 12.30
C VAL A 49 6.58 9.06 11.14
N LEU A 50 7.83 9.50 10.95
CA LEU A 50 8.70 8.93 9.90
C LEU A 50 9.02 7.47 10.18
N ILE A 51 9.31 7.12 11.44
CA ILE A 51 9.57 5.74 11.86
C ILE A 51 8.33 4.86 11.60
N THR A 52 7.11 5.35 11.86
CA THR A 52 5.85 4.66 11.56
C THR A 52 5.71 4.40 10.07
N LEU A 53 5.96 5.41 9.24
CA LEU A 53 5.88 5.29 7.78
C LEU A 53 6.93 4.31 7.24
N CYS A 54 8.17 4.37 7.74
CA CYS A 54 9.23 3.45 7.36
C CYS A 54 8.91 2.00 7.75
N PHE A 55 8.42 1.78 8.96
CA PHE A 55 8.02 0.45 9.42
C PHE A 55 6.85 -0.11 8.59
N ALA A 56 5.78 0.67 8.43
CA ALA A 56 4.60 0.23 7.69
C ALA A 56 4.91 0.01 6.19
N GLY A 57 5.73 0.88 5.60
CA GLY A 57 6.23 0.73 4.24
C GLY A 57 7.13 -0.49 4.08
N GLY A 58 8.03 -0.75 5.03
CA GLY A 58 8.87 -1.95 5.03
C GLY A 58 8.04 -3.24 5.08
N MET A 59 7.02 -3.29 5.96
CA MET A 59 6.08 -4.41 6.02
C MET A 59 5.28 -4.58 4.72
N ALA A 60 4.83 -3.48 4.11
CA ALA A 60 4.18 -3.51 2.81
C ALA A 60 5.09 -4.09 1.72
N VAL A 61 6.34 -3.65 1.64
CA VAL A 61 7.32 -4.18 0.67
C VAL A 61 7.56 -5.67 0.88
N LEU A 62 7.74 -6.14 2.13
CA LEU A 62 7.92 -7.56 2.41
C LEU A 62 6.70 -8.38 1.97
N MET A 63 5.49 -7.90 2.25
CA MET A 63 4.25 -8.55 1.80
C MET A 63 4.13 -8.55 0.28
N MET A 64 4.42 -7.43 -0.39
CA MET A 64 4.42 -7.35 -1.84
C MET A 64 5.39 -8.34 -2.46
N LEU A 65 6.65 -8.40 -1.98
CA LEU A 65 7.66 -9.33 -2.47
C LEU A 65 7.29 -10.79 -2.25
N ALA A 66 6.67 -11.12 -1.10
CA ALA A 66 6.20 -12.47 -0.80
C ALA A 66 5.07 -12.90 -1.74
N LEU A 67 4.09 -12.01 -1.96
CA LEU A 67 2.92 -12.28 -2.80
C LEU A 67 3.26 -12.27 -4.29
N ASP A 68 4.17 -11.41 -4.72
CA ASP A 68 4.71 -11.36 -6.07
C ASP A 68 5.41 -12.68 -6.43
N ARG A 69 6.41 -13.10 -5.64
CA ARG A 69 7.11 -14.38 -5.85
C ARG A 69 6.21 -15.60 -5.68
N GLY A 70 5.25 -15.49 -4.74
CA GLY A 70 4.22 -16.48 -4.49
C GLY A 70 3.18 -16.59 -5.61
N LEU A 71 3.15 -15.64 -6.54
CA LEU A 71 2.10 -15.46 -7.54
C LEU A 71 0.70 -15.46 -6.89
N CYS A 72 0.45 -14.64 -5.88
CA CYS A 72 -0.89 -14.52 -5.30
C CYS A 72 -1.80 -13.61 -6.14
N ARG A 73 -2.93 -14.13 -6.64
CA ARG A 73 -3.91 -13.39 -7.47
C ARG A 73 -5.25 -13.23 -6.75
N ASN A 74 -5.23 -13.15 -5.42
CA ASN A 74 -6.42 -12.95 -4.60
C ASN A 74 -6.30 -11.63 -3.82
N PRO A 75 -6.75 -10.49 -4.38
CA PRO A 75 -6.57 -9.20 -3.73
C PRO A 75 -7.23 -9.07 -2.34
N PRO A 76 -8.49 -9.52 -2.11
CA PRO A 76 -9.08 -9.46 -0.77
C PRO A 76 -8.30 -10.29 0.26
N LEU A 77 -7.88 -11.50 -0.11
CA LEU A 77 -7.08 -12.34 0.79
C LEU A 77 -5.68 -11.75 1.01
N ALA A 78 -5.06 -11.19 -0.02
CA ALA A 78 -3.79 -10.50 0.10
C ALA A 78 -3.89 -9.30 1.06
N ALA A 79 -4.95 -8.50 0.96
CA ALA A 79 -5.22 -7.41 1.89
C ALA A 79 -5.37 -7.90 3.33
N LEU A 80 -6.12 -9.00 3.53
CA LEU A 80 -6.29 -9.61 4.84
C LEU A 80 -4.97 -10.11 5.42
N LEU A 81 -4.11 -10.73 4.60
CA LEU A 81 -2.77 -11.17 5.02
C LEU A 81 -1.86 -9.99 5.36
N GLY A 82 -1.91 -8.92 4.57
CA GLY A 82 -1.18 -7.67 4.87
C GLY A 82 -1.67 -7.03 6.18
N LEU A 83 -2.98 -7.00 6.41
CA LEU A 83 -3.58 -6.53 7.66
C LEU A 83 -3.13 -7.39 8.84
N ALA A 84 -3.11 -8.73 8.70
CA ALA A 84 -2.62 -9.63 9.73
C ALA A 84 -1.14 -9.39 10.07
N ALA A 85 -0.30 -9.16 9.05
CA ALA A 85 1.11 -8.82 9.25
C ALA A 85 1.29 -7.47 9.97
N GLY A 86 0.50 -6.45 9.58
CA GLY A 86 0.49 -5.13 10.24
C GLY A 86 -0.01 -5.21 11.69
N LEU A 87 -1.05 -6.00 11.96
CA LEU A 87 -1.58 -6.24 13.30
C LEU A 87 -0.55 -6.96 14.19
N LEU A 88 0.11 -7.99 13.67
CA LEU A 88 1.19 -8.69 14.38
C LEU A 88 2.32 -7.72 14.73
N GLY A 89 2.81 -6.95 13.75
CA GLY A 89 3.84 -5.94 13.97
C GLY A 89 3.44 -4.88 15.01
N SER A 90 2.21 -4.38 14.93
CA SER A 90 1.63 -3.43 15.89
C SER A 90 1.55 -3.99 17.31
N TYR A 91 1.19 -5.27 17.45
CA TYR A 91 1.16 -5.93 18.74
C TYR A 91 2.56 -6.15 19.31
N VAL A 92 3.51 -6.65 18.51
CA VAL A 92 4.89 -6.86 18.96
C VAL A 92 5.53 -5.55 19.39
N GLN A 93 5.36 -4.47 18.64
CA GLN A 93 5.94 -3.19 19.02
C GLN A 93 5.34 -2.65 20.32
N TRP A 94 4.03 -2.83 20.54
CA TRP A 94 3.40 -2.45 21.81
C TRP A 94 3.97 -3.26 22.98
N ALA A 95 4.10 -4.58 22.83
CA ALA A 95 4.68 -5.43 23.85
C ALA A 95 6.15 -5.06 24.17
N ALA A 96 6.95 -4.77 23.15
CA ALA A 96 8.31 -4.27 23.27
C ALA A 96 8.37 -2.94 24.02
N TRP A 97 7.58 -1.97 23.57
CA TRP A 97 7.53 -0.63 24.16
C TRP A 97 7.09 -0.66 25.62
N LEU A 98 6.04 -1.44 25.96
CA LEU A 98 5.57 -1.59 27.35
C LEU A 98 6.64 -2.22 28.25
N GLY A 99 7.39 -3.20 27.75
CA GLY A 99 8.48 -3.82 28.50
C GLY A 99 9.57 -2.84 28.92
N TRP A 100 9.80 -1.77 28.14
CA TRP A 100 10.71 -0.68 28.53
C TRP A 100 10.01 0.38 29.37
N ALA A 101 8.81 0.80 28.97
CA ALA A 101 8.06 1.86 29.63
C ALA A 101 7.70 1.54 31.08
N LEU A 102 7.52 0.25 31.40
CA LEU A 102 7.13 -0.21 32.72
C LEU A 102 8.26 -0.94 33.46
N ALA A 103 9.49 -0.93 32.93
CA ALA A 103 10.62 -1.65 33.52
C ALA A 103 10.88 -1.26 34.99
N ASP A 104 10.77 0.03 35.32
CA ASP A 104 11.00 0.54 36.67
C ASP A 104 9.88 0.17 37.66
N HIS A 105 8.67 -0.06 37.16
CA HIS A 105 7.50 -0.38 37.99
C HIS A 105 7.23 -1.89 38.08
N GLN A 106 7.66 -2.65 37.06
CA GLN A 106 7.44 -4.08 36.94
C GLN A 106 8.70 -4.76 36.38
N PRO A 107 9.80 -4.84 37.15
CA PRO A 107 11.09 -5.32 36.65
C PRO A 107 11.08 -6.79 36.20
N ALA A 108 10.11 -7.58 36.66
CA ALA A 108 9.91 -8.95 36.21
C ALA A 108 9.14 -9.07 34.87
N ALA A 109 8.46 -8.00 34.44
CA ALA A 109 7.62 -7.97 33.25
C ALA A 109 8.37 -7.34 32.05
N GLY A 110 9.25 -8.12 31.42
CA GLY A 110 9.89 -7.72 30.17
C GLY A 110 8.94 -7.77 28.97
N TRP A 111 9.43 -7.41 27.78
CA TRP A 111 8.59 -7.40 26.58
C TRP A 111 7.97 -8.77 26.20
N LEU A 112 8.68 -9.87 26.48
CA LEU A 112 8.15 -11.23 26.27
C LEU A 112 6.94 -11.53 27.16
N TYR A 113 6.88 -10.94 28.37
CA TYR A 113 5.72 -11.07 29.23
C TYR A 113 4.50 -10.43 28.57
N PHE A 114 4.61 -9.17 28.13
CA PHE A 114 3.54 -8.48 27.44
C PHE A 114 3.16 -9.16 26.11
N LEU A 115 4.12 -9.74 25.39
CA LEU A 115 3.85 -10.51 24.17
C LEU A 115 2.98 -11.75 24.47
N GLY A 116 3.25 -12.45 25.56
CA GLY A 116 2.50 -13.64 26.00
C GLY A 116 1.17 -13.36 26.71
N HIS A 117 0.95 -12.13 27.19
CA HIS A 117 -0.20 -11.77 28.01
C HIS A 117 -1.00 -10.60 27.37
N PRO A 118 -1.77 -10.85 26.30
CA PRO A 118 -2.46 -9.79 25.54
C PRO A 118 -3.45 -8.98 26.38
N GLN A 119 -4.10 -9.60 27.36
CA GLN A 119 -5.02 -8.89 28.27
C GLN A 119 -4.29 -7.87 29.16
N GLU A 120 -3.10 -8.22 29.66
CA GLU A 120 -2.30 -7.32 30.49
C GLU A 120 -1.67 -6.22 29.65
N SER A 121 -1.22 -6.53 28.43
CA SER A 121 -0.78 -5.53 27.46
C SER A 121 -1.87 -4.50 27.19
N TRP A 122 -3.09 -4.95 26.92
CA TRP A 122 -4.22 -4.05 26.68
C TRP A 122 -4.49 -3.12 27.88
N ARG A 123 -4.50 -3.67 29.09
CA ARG A 123 -4.68 -2.87 30.33
C ARG A 123 -3.55 -1.86 30.52
N ALA A 124 -2.31 -2.28 30.29
CA ALA A 124 -1.14 -1.43 30.42
C ALA A 124 -1.18 -0.25 29.43
N VAL A 125 -1.59 -0.46 28.18
CA VAL A 125 -1.78 0.63 27.20
C VAL A 125 -2.74 1.69 27.72
N TRP A 126 -3.84 1.30 28.39
CA TRP A 126 -4.79 2.26 28.98
C TRP A 126 -4.29 2.93 30.26
N GLN A 127 -3.51 2.24 31.09
CA GLN A 127 -2.85 2.90 32.22
C GLN A 127 -1.88 3.98 31.74
N VAL A 128 -1.10 3.66 30.70
CA VAL A 128 -0.20 4.60 30.03
C VAL A 128 -0.98 5.76 29.40
N ASN A 129 -2.15 5.49 28.83
CA ASN A 129 -3.02 6.52 28.25
C ASN A 129 -3.50 7.54 29.27
N LEU A 130 -3.82 7.10 30.47
CA LEU A 130 -4.26 7.95 31.58
C LEU A 130 -3.10 8.77 32.17
N ALA A 131 -1.91 8.17 32.29
CA ALA A 131 -0.72 8.83 32.84
C ALA A 131 -0.07 9.81 31.86
N GLY A 132 -0.08 9.51 30.56
CA GLY A 132 0.61 10.25 29.51
C GLY A 132 2.09 9.91 29.41
N THR A 133 2.66 10.09 28.22
CA THR A 133 4.00 9.58 27.88
C THR A 133 4.96 10.62 27.33
N TRP A 134 4.45 11.61 26.60
CA TRP A 134 5.27 12.65 25.98
C TRP A 134 4.46 13.93 25.76
N SER A 135 5.15 15.05 25.54
CA SER A 135 4.55 16.35 25.31
C SER A 135 4.98 16.94 23.96
N LEU A 136 4.16 17.82 23.37
CA LEU A 136 4.42 18.42 22.05
C LEU A 136 5.54 19.48 22.07
N ARG A 137 5.85 20.02 23.25
CA ARG A 137 6.88 21.03 23.44
C ARG A 137 7.76 20.61 24.62
N PRO A 138 9.09 20.86 24.57
CA PRO A 138 9.95 20.64 25.72
C PRO A 138 9.40 21.33 26.96
N GLY A 139 9.22 20.59 28.06
CA GLY A 139 8.65 21.09 29.33
C GLY A 139 7.12 21.27 29.35
N GLY A 140 6.41 20.91 28.28
CA GLY A 140 4.94 20.95 28.24
C GLY A 140 4.30 19.78 29.02
N MET A 141 3.01 19.93 29.34
CA MET A 141 2.23 18.87 29.98
C MET A 141 2.15 17.63 29.08
N PRO A 142 2.33 16.40 29.62
CA PRO A 142 2.16 15.18 28.85
C PRO A 142 0.76 15.08 28.24
N LEU A 143 0.68 14.57 27.01
CA LEU A 143 -0.59 14.28 26.37
C LEU A 143 -1.20 13.04 27.01
N THR A 144 -2.45 13.16 27.43
CA THR A 144 -3.22 12.08 28.09
C THR A 144 -4.56 11.87 27.40
N GLY A 145 -5.18 10.72 27.64
CA GLY A 145 -6.55 10.46 27.24
C GLY A 145 -6.77 10.54 25.74
N GLY A 146 -7.82 11.28 25.34
CA GLY A 146 -8.31 11.33 23.97
C GLY A 146 -7.28 11.78 22.93
N TRP A 147 -6.37 12.70 23.28
CA TRP A 147 -5.37 13.18 22.33
C TRP A 147 -4.33 12.11 21.97
N LEU A 148 -3.89 11.36 22.98
CA LEU A 148 -2.95 10.26 22.80
C LEU A 148 -3.62 9.10 22.05
N THR A 149 -4.89 8.81 22.36
CA THR A 149 -5.70 7.82 21.64
C THR A 149 -5.87 8.17 20.16
N LEU A 150 -6.04 9.45 19.83
CA LEU A 150 -6.13 9.90 18.43
C LEU A 150 -4.83 9.63 17.67
N VAL A 151 -3.67 9.96 18.27
CA VAL A 151 -2.36 9.73 17.65
C VAL A 151 -2.12 8.24 17.43
N TRP A 152 -2.35 7.41 18.44
CA TRP A 152 -2.24 5.95 18.32
C TRP A 152 -3.26 5.36 17.33
N GLY A 153 -4.45 5.96 17.22
CA GLY A 153 -5.44 5.58 16.20
C GLY A 153 -4.93 5.82 14.78
N ILE A 154 -4.34 6.99 14.52
CA ILE A 154 -3.73 7.30 13.22
C ILE A 154 -2.54 6.38 12.94
N GLU A 155 -1.68 6.16 13.94
CA GLU A 155 -0.56 5.23 13.86
C GLU A 155 -1.05 3.81 13.52
N ALA A 156 -2.04 3.29 14.24
CA ALA A 156 -2.64 1.99 13.94
C ALA A 156 -3.20 1.91 12.52
N LEU A 157 -3.90 2.95 12.04
CA LEU A 157 -4.39 2.99 10.66
C LEU A 157 -3.25 2.91 9.64
N ILE A 158 -2.11 3.55 9.89
CA ILE A 158 -0.92 3.47 9.01
C ILE A 158 -0.31 2.06 9.09
N LEU A 159 -0.06 1.56 10.30
CA LEU A 159 0.57 0.26 10.55
C LEU A 159 -0.23 -0.91 9.96
N LEU A 160 -1.55 -0.84 9.98
CA LEU A 160 -2.44 -1.86 9.43
C LEU A 160 -2.77 -1.62 7.96
N GLY A 161 -3.06 -0.37 7.60
CA GLY A 161 -3.54 0.01 6.28
C GLY A 161 -2.47 -0.08 5.20
N VAL A 162 -1.25 0.40 5.45
CA VAL A 162 -0.19 0.44 4.43
C VAL A 162 0.22 -0.97 3.98
N PRO A 163 0.46 -1.95 4.87
CA PRO A 163 0.73 -3.34 4.45
C PRO A 163 -0.45 -3.99 3.74
N ALA A 164 -1.68 -3.75 4.19
CA ALA A 164 -2.89 -4.28 3.56
C ALA A 164 -3.07 -3.74 2.13
N LEU A 165 -2.90 -2.43 1.93
CA LEU A 165 -3.00 -1.78 0.62
C LEU A 165 -1.86 -2.20 -0.31
N GLY A 166 -0.63 -2.32 0.21
CA GLY A 166 0.50 -2.82 -0.58
C GLY A 166 0.26 -4.25 -1.07
N ALA A 167 -0.17 -5.14 -0.17
CA ALA A 167 -0.51 -6.52 -0.50
C ALA A 167 -1.66 -6.61 -1.51
N TYR A 168 -2.73 -5.83 -1.30
CA TYR A 168 -3.86 -5.73 -2.24
C TYR A 168 -3.39 -5.30 -3.62
N SER A 169 -2.65 -4.18 -3.70
CA SER A 169 -2.16 -3.60 -4.95
C SER A 169 -1.33 -4.61 -5.74
N GLN A 170 -0.41 -5.32 -5.10
CA GLN A 170 0.42 -6.33 -5.78
C GLN A 170 -0.44 -7.42 -6.43
N SER A 171 -1.44 -7.93 -5.72
CA SER A 171 -2.30 -9.01 -6.21
C SER A 171 -3.32 -8.59 -7.27
N THR A 172 -3.47 -7.28 -7.54
CA THR A 172 -4.28 -6.75 -8.65
C THR A 172 -3.51 -6.63 -9.97
N THR A 173 -2.18 -6.78 -9.94
CA THR A 173 -1.33 -6.70 -11.13
C THR A 173 -1.75 -7.75 -12.16
N PRO A 174 -1.82 -7.43 -13.47
CA PRO A 174 -2.16 -8.43 -14.48
C PRO A 174 -1.17 -9.61 -14.51
N PHE A 175 -1.69 -10.81 -14.64
CA PHE A 175 -0.93 -12.07 -14.60
C PHE A 175 -1.30 -12.97 -15.78
N SER A 176 -0.31 -13.53 -16.48
CA SER A 176 -0.53 -14.56 -17.51
C SER A 176 -0.57 -15.93 -16.85
N GLU A 177 -1.76 -16.53 -16.79
CA GLU A 177 -1.94 -17.90 -16.29
C GLU A 177 -1.28 -18.95 -17.20
N ARG A 178 -1.06 -18.63 -18.49
CA ARG A 178 -0.41 -19.53 -19.45
C ARG A 178 1.10 -19.56 -19.28
N LEU A 179 1.73 -18.39 -19.13
CA LEU A 179 3.19 -18.27 -18.99
C LEU A 179 3.65 -18.36 -17.53
N GLY A 180 2.75 -18.16 -16.57
CA GLY A 180 3.10 -18.15 -15.16
C GLY A 180 3.86 -16.88 -14.73
N LEU A 181 3.70 -15.78 -15.47
CA LEU A 181 4.45 -14.53 -15.29
C LEU A 181 3.51 -13.35 -15.07
N TRP A 182 3.95 -12.39 -14.25
CA TRP A 182 3.32 -11.08 -14.14
C TRP A 182 3.59 -10.27 -15.41
N PHE A 183 2.64 -9.42 -15.76
CA PHE A 183 2.87 -8.43 -16.80
C PHE A 183 3.73 -7.29 -16.25
N GLU A 184 4.66 -6.82 -17.07
CA GLU A 184 5.52 -5.68 -16.75
C GLU A 184 4.82 -4.38 -17.14
N LYS A 185 4.83 -3.41 -16.22
CA LYS A 185 4.26 -2.08 -16.45
C LYS A 185 5.27 -1.21 -17.18
N ALA A 186 4.88 -0.69 -18.34
CA ALA A 186 5.59 0.34 -19.09
C ALA A 186 4.74 1.62 -19.13
N GLU A 187 5.29 2.75 -18.71
CA GLU A 187 4.63 4.05 -18.89
C GLU A 187 4.83 4.52 -20.33
N LEU A 188 3.77 5.05 -20.94
CA LEU A 188 3.88 5.70 -22.25
C LEU A 188 4.38 7.13 -22.04
N GLY A 189 5.45 7.50 -22.74
CA GLY A 189 6.16 8.78 -22.56
C GLY A 189 5.34 10.05 -22.83
N PRO A 190 4.41 10.08 -23.80
CA PRO A 190 3.63 11.29 -24.08
C PRO A 190 2.58 11.63 -23.02
N LYS A 191 2.27 12.93 -22.90
CA LYS A 191 1.09 13.43 -22.18
C LYS A 191 -0.09 13.50 -23.16
N TYR A 192 -1.15 12.78 -22.85
CA TYR A 192 -2.35 12.70 -23.68
C TYR A 192 -3.39 13.74 -23.27
N VAL A 193 -4.38 13.96 -24.14
CA VAL A 193 -5.49 14.87 -23.89
C VAL A 193 -6.28 14.41 -22.65
N TRP A 194 -6.65 15.37 -21.82
CA TRP A 194 -7.49 15.14 -20.63
C TRP A 194 -8.86 14.60 -21.01
N VAL A 195 -9.32 13.54 -20.35
CA VAL A 195 -10.66 12.98 -20.55
C VAL A 195 -11.67 13.68 -19.63
N GLY A 196 -12.56 14.50 -20.20
CA GLY A 196 -13.58 15.22 -19.43
C GLY A 196 -14.66 14.31 -18.86
N ASP A 197 -15.49 13.76 -19.76
CA ASP A 197 -16.56 12.83 -19.41
C ASP A 197 -16.05 11.38 -19.45
N ILE A 198 -15.71 10.87 -18.27
CA ILE A 198 -15.12 9.53 -18.11
C ILE A 198 -16.15 8.44 -18.45
N GLU A 199 -17.41 8.59 -18.06
CA GLU A 199 -18.43 7.55 -18.25
C GLU A 199 -18.78 7.43 -19.74
N ALA A 200 -18.98 8.55 -20.42
CA ALA A 200 -19.20 8.56 -21.87
C ALA A 200 -17.98 8.01 -22.62
N PHE A 201 -16.76 8.39 -22.21
CA PHE A 201 -15.54 7.92 -22.84
C PHE A 201 -15.34 6.40 -22.70
N VAL A 202 -15.56 5.86 -21.49
CA VAL A 202 -15.44 4.41 -21.23
C VAL A 202 -16.49 3.65 -22.05
N SER A 203 -17.74 4.11 -22.06
CA SER A 203 -18.81 3.48 -22.85
C SER A 203 -18.53 3.50 -24.36
N GLN A 204 -17.97 4.61 -24.86
CA GLN A 204 -17.58 4.72 -26.26
C GLN A 204 -16.38 3.82 -26.60
N LEU A 205 -15.42 3.69 -25.69
CA LEU A 205 -14.26 2.82 -25.88
C LEU A 205 -14.65 1.33 -25.91
N GLU A 206 -15.59 0.92 -25.04
CA GLU A 206 -16.09 -0.46 -25.00
C GLU A 206 -16.84 -0.86 -26.27
N SER A 207 -17.50 0.11 -26.92
CA SER A 207 -18.21 -0.10 -28.19
C SER A 207 -17.32 0.07 -29.43
N THR A 208 -16.27 0.90 -29.35
CA THR A 208 -15.39 1.25 -30.48
C THR A 208 -13.92 1.20 -30.05
N PRO A 209 -13.24 0.04 -30.14
CA PRO A 209 -11.85 -0.12 -29.69
C PRO A 209 -10.83 0.76 -30.44
N ASP A 210 -11.14 1.18 -31.67
CA ASP A 210 -10.29 2.06 -32.48
C ASP A 210 -10.15 3.48 -31.90
N LEU A 211 -11.09 3.90 -31.05
CA LEU A 211 -11.05 5.19 -30.33
C LEU A 211 -9.74 5.35 -29.52
N LEU A 212 -9.23 4.24 -28.98
CA LEU A 212 -7.97 4.25 -28.24
C LEU A 212 -6.81 4.71 -29.13
N ARG A 213 -6.79 4.27 -30.39
CA ARG A 213 -5.74 4.65 -31.34
C ARG A 213 -5.80 6.13 -31.66
N GLU A 214 -7.01 6.65 -31.91
CA GLU A 214 -7.20 8.08 -32.18
C GLU A 214 -6.72 8.94 -31.00
N MET A 215 -7.07 8.55 -29.77
CA MET A 215 -6.63 9.27 -28.57
C MET A 215 -5.11 9.26 -28.42
N LEU A 216 -4.46 8.11 -28.68
CA LEU A 216 -3.02 7.97 -28.54
C LEU A 216 -2.23 8.72 -29.64
N GLN A 217 -2.83 8.93 -30.81
CA GLN A 217 -2.26 9.75 -31.88
C GLN A 217 -2.28 11.25 -31.55
N HIS A 218 -3.26 11.71 -30.77
CA HIS A 218 -3.38 13.11 -30.36
C HIS A 218 -2.64 13.37 -29.04
N ALA A 219 -1.33 13.16 -29.03
CA ALA A 219 -0.46 13.40 -27.88
C ALA A 219 -0.15 14.90 -27.70
N ALA A 220 -1.09 15.67 -27.16
CA ALA A 220 -0.87 17.07 -26.78
C ALA A 220 -1.71 17.47 -25.57
N GLY A 221 -1.50 16.81 -24.43
CA GLY A 221 -2.06 17.24 -23.15
C GLY A 221 -1.47 18.57 -22.68
N ASP A 222 -2.27 19.38 -21.98
CA ASP A 222 -1.82 20.62 -21.36
C ASP A 222 -0.81 20.32 -20.23
N ALA A 223 0.08 21.29 -19.94
CA ALA A 223 1.04 21.21 -18.86
C ALA A 223 0.38 20.99 -17.49
N CYS A 224 -0.81 21.57 -17.28
CA CYS A 224 -1.56 21.50 -16.02
C CYS A 224 -2.65 20.42 -15.97
N ARG A 225 -3.17 19.96 -17.11
CA ARG A 225 -4.21 18.91 -17.20
C ARG A 225 -3.93 18.00 -18.38
N TYR A 226 -3.60 16.75 -18.09
CA TYR A 226 -3.29 15.76 -19.11
C TYR A 226 -3.69 14.36 -18.67
N ALA A 227 -3.83 13.44 -19.61
CA ALA A 227 -3.95 12.02 -19.31
C ALA A 227 -2.59 11.33 -19.44
N ARG A 228 -2.31 10.39 -18.53
CA ARG A 228 -1.14 9.52 -18.53
C ARG A 228 -1.60 8.11 -18.84
N ALA A 229 -0.94 7.49 -19.81
CA ALA A 229 -1.21 6.11 -20.18
C ALA A 229 -0.07 5.19 -19.73
N SER A 230 -0.41 3.97 -19.35
CA SER A 230 0.56 2.91 -19.09
C SER A 230 0.03 1.58 -19.59
N VAL A 231 0.95 0.70 -20.00
CA VAL A 231 0.61 -0.60 -20.55
C VAL A 231 1.33 -1.69 -19.77
N TYR A 232 0.59 -2.72 -19.41
CA TYR A 232 1.10 -3.97 -18.90
C TYR A 232 1.32 -4.92 -20.06
N GLN A 233 2.57 -5.34 -20.28
CA GLN A 233 2.97 -6.25 -21.36
C GLN A 233 3.63 -7.50 -20.81
N CYS A 234 3.46 -8.62 -21.49
CA CYS A 234 4.13 -9.87 -21.16
C CYS A 234 4.67 -10.48 -22.45
N PRO A 235 6.00 -10.68 -22.59
CA PRO A 235 6.57 -11.29 -23.78
C PRO A 235 5.93 -12.65 -24.09
N GLY A 236 5.46 -12.81 -25.32
CA GLY A 236 4.81 -14.05 -25.77
C GLY A 236 3.31 -14.13 -25.51
N GLU A 237 2.67 -13.12 -24.90
CA GLU A 237 1.21 -12.98 -24.87
C GLU A 237 0.66 -12.23 -26.09
N ALA A 238 -0.53 -12.62 -26.55
CA ALA A 238 -1.21 -11.96 -27.68
C ALA A 238 -1.94 -10.66 -27.26
N TYR A 239 -2.05 -10.42 -25.95
CA TYR A 239 -2.79 -9.32 -25.37
C TYR A 239 -1.89 -8.55 -24.39
N ALA A 240 -2.23 -7.29 -24.18
CA ALA A 240 -1.67 -6.40 -23.18
C ALA A 240 -2.82 -5.71 -22.44
N TYR A 241 -2.54 -5.10 -21.29
CA TYR A 241 -3.54 -4.35 -20.54
C TYR A 241 -3.19 -2.88 -20.45
N PHE A 242 -4.13 -2.01 -20.78
CA PHE A 242 -3.97 -0.58 -20.86
C PHE A 242 -4.63 0.11 -19.67
N ASN A 243 -3.92 1.09 -19.10
CA ASN A 243 -4.43 1.96 -18.06
C ASN A 243 -4.34 3.41 -18.53
N LEU A 244 -5.34 4.20 -18.17
CA LEU A 244 -5.40 5.64 -18.40
C LEU A 244 -5.76 6.36 -17.11
N GLU A 245 -4.95 7.34 -16.74
CA GLU A 245 -5.14 8.17 -15.55
C GLU A 245 -5.14 9.63 -15.96
N ASN A 246 -6.17 10.37 -15.57
CA ASN A 246 -6.19 11.82 -15.67
C ASN A 246 -5.35 12.42 -14.56
N VAL A 247 -4.45 13.34 -14.90
CA VAL A 247 -3.53 14.04 -14.00
C VAL A 247 -3.78 15.53 -14.07
N GLU A 248 -4.12 16.13 -12.93
CA GLU A 248 -4.31 17.57 -12.78
C GLU A 248 -3.28 18.14 -11.80
N LEU A 249 -2.57 19.17 -12.24
CA LEU A 249 -1.55 19.89 -11.49
C LEU A 249 -2.10 21.27 -11.12
N THR A 250 -2.40 21.48 -9.85
CA THR A 250 -2.76 22.79 -9.31
C THR A 250 -1.54 23.42 -8.65
N ARG A 251 -1.05 24.55 -9.19
CA ARG A 251 0.09 25.29 -8.63
C ARG A 251 -0.42 26.50 -7.83
N ARG A 252 -0.16 26.54 -6.51
CA ARG A 252 -0.52 27.69 -5.67
C ARG A 252 0.67 28.12 -4.81
N CYS A 253 1.20 29.32 -5.08
CA CYS A 253 2.18 30.11 -4.31
C CYS A 253 3.52 29.48 -3.83
N ASN A 254 3.72 28.17 -3.96
CA ASN A 254 4.98 27.41 -3.79
C ASN A 254 4.70 25.89 -3.61
N ARG A 255 3.42 25.47 -3.66
CA ARG A 255 3.01 24.07 -3.56
C ARG A 255 2.33 23.63 -4.85
N GLU A 256 2.76 22.50 -5.37
CA GLU A 256 2.13 21.78 -6.46
C GLU A 256 1.28 20.65 -5.86
N LYS A 257 -0.02 20.66 -6.15
CA LYS A 257 -0.92 19.54 -5.82
C LYS A 257 -1.18 18.76 -7.09
N LEU A 258 -0.92 17.46 -7.03
CA LEU A 258 -1.17 16.53 -8.12
C LEU A 258 -2.39 15.68 -7.77
N TRP A 259 -3.44 15.80 -8.57
CA TRP A 259 -4.62 14.97 -8.49
C TRP A 259 -4.57 13.91 -9.59
N ARG A 260 -4.85 12.66 -9.23
CA ARG A 260 -4.99 11.56 -10.20
C ARG A 260 -6.40 11.00 -10.12
N ARG A 261 -6.99 10.75 -11.27
CA ARG A 261 -8.26 10.03 -11.38
C ARG A 261 -8.11 8.94 -12.42
N THR A 262 -8.32 7.71 -12.02
CA THR A 262 -8.35 6.57 -12.94
C THR A 262 -9.52 6.74 -13.90
N VAL A 263 -9.22 6.77 -15.20
CA VAL A 263 -10.22 6.77 -16.27
C VAL A 263 -10.51 5.32 -16.63
N ILE A 264 -9.46 4.55 -16.89
CA ILE A 264 -9.52 3.13 -17.26
C ILE A 264 -8.42 2.37 -16.52
N ALA A 265 -8.77 1.20 -15.98
CA ALA A 265 -7.80 0.28 -15.39
C ALA A 265 -7.87 -1.09 -16.06
N SER A 266 -6.73 -1.55 -16.57
CA SER A 266 -6.51 -2.88 -17.10
C SER A 266 -7.44 -3.28 -18.26
N PHE A 267 -7.66 -2.37 -19.21
CA PHE A 267 -8.43 -2.63 -20.43
C PHE A 267 -7.61 -3.46 -21.41
N ARG A 268 -8.19 -4.54 -21.91
CA ARG A 268 -7.49 -5.52 -22.75
C ARG A 268 -7.33 -4.98 -24.17
N ILE A 269 -6.11 -5.00 -24.66
CA ILE A 269 -5.75 -4.64 -26.04
C ILE A 269 -4.88 -5.73 -26.67
N HIS A 270 -4.81 -5.78 -27.99
CA HIS A 270 -3.88 -6.67 -28.67
C HIS A 270 -2.44 -6.19 -28.50
N ALA A 271 -1.51 -7.09 -28.17
CA ALA A 271 -0.10 -6.75 -27.97
C ALA A 271 0.53 -6.07 -29.21
N ALA A 272 0.12 -6.50 -30.41
CA ALA A 272 0.55 -5.89 -31.67
C ALA A 272 0.11 -4.42 -31.84
N ALA A 273 -0.96 -3.99 -31.16
CA ALA A 273 -1.36 -2.59 -31.13
C ALA A 273 -0.39 -1.73 -30.31
N VAL A 274 0.29 -2.33 -29.32
CA VAL A 274 1.19 -1.63 -28.40
C VAL A 274 2.54 -1.29 -29.02
N ALA A 275 3.09 -2.18 -29.85
CA ALA A 275 4.34 -1.93 -30.57
C ALA A 275 4.28 -0.74 -31.55
N ARG A 276 3.07 -0.21 -31.80
CA ARG A 276 2.83 0.97 -32.63
C ARG A 276 2.59 2.25 -31.82
N LEU A 277 2.73 2.18 -30.49
CA LEU A 277 2.46 3.29 -29.54
C LEU A 277 3.71 3.87 -28.89
N GLY A 278 4.86 3.19 -29.03
CA GLY A 278 6.18 3.69 -28.62
C GLY A 278 7.01 4.06 -29.84
#